data_AF-A0A336N2H8-F1
#
_entry.id   AF-A0A336N2H8-F1
#
_cell.length_a   1.000
_cell.length_b   1.000
_cell.length_c   1.000
_cell.angle_alpha   90.00
_cell.angle_beta   90.00
_cell.angle_gamma   90.00
#
_symmetry.space_group_name_H-M   'P 1'
#
loop_
_entity.id
_entity.type
_entity.pdbx_description
1 polymer ?
#
loop_
_entity_poly.entity_id
_entity_poly.type
_entity_poly.pdbx_seq_one_letter_code
_entity_poly.pdbx_strand_id
1 'polypeptide(L)'
;MHTDNPVPYAVGLTTHQSLLPLPQKIVEKFGDAWVKKDNIVGNGAYKLKNHVINEKIEFERNPLYWNDKETVVNSATFLAIENASTDVARYRAGDLDITNYALPPEQFAKLKKELPDEVFTTRTLATYSYEINHTKAPFYDVRVRKALNLALDRNVITDKVLAQGQTPTYVFTPTYIAEGELIQQPAYSKEPMAKRNEEAIKLLEEAGFSKANPLKFTILYNTNENHKKLLLQQPPCGKLILKAWWT
;
A
#
# COMPACT_ATOMS: atom_id res chain seq x y z
N MET A 1 -10.68 -18.64 -22.98
CA MET A 1 -10.52 -19.00 -21.56
C MET A 1 -11.69 -19.88 -21.18
N HIS A 2 -11.44 -21.13 -20.84
CA HIS A 2 -12.45 -22.01 -20.25
C HIS A 2 -12.26 -21.96 -18.73
N THR A 3 -13.34 -21.80 -17.97
CA THR A 3 -13.30 -21.79 -16.50
C THR A 3 -14.10 -22.98 -15.96
N ASP A 4 -13.63 -23.58 -14.87
CA ASP A 4 -14.30 -24.75 -14.27
C ASP A 4 -15.67 -24.42 -13.65
N ASN A 5 -15.91 -23.15 -13.35
CA ASN A 5 -17.18 -22.61 -12.87
C ASN A 5 -17.53 -21.30 -13.59
N PRO A 6 -18.79 -20.83 -13.56
CA PRO A 6 -19.14 -19.51 -14.07
C PRO A 6 -18.38 -18.40 -13.34
N VAL A 7 -17.62 -17.58 -14.10
CA VAL A 7 -16.91 -16.40 -13.57
C VAL A 7 -17.35 -15.15 -14.36
N PRO A 8 -18.47 -14.50 -13.97
CA PRO A 8 -19.02 -13.37 -14.73
C PRO A 8 -18.07 -12.17 -14.88
N TYR A 9 -17.12 -12.02 -13.96
CA TYR A 9 -16.11 -10.95 -13.95
C TYR A 9 -14.77 -11.36 -14.61
N ALA A 10 -14.70 -12.50 -15.31
CA ALA A 10 -13.47 -13.02 -15.90
C ALA A 10 -12.76 -12.02 -16.83
N VAL A 11 -13.51 -11.27 -17.63
CA VAL A 11 -12.95 -10.23 -18.52
C VAL A 11 -12.28 -9.11 -17.71
N GLY A 12 -12.81 -8.75 -16.54
CA GLY A 12 -12.17 -7.75 -15.68
C GLY A 12 -10.81 -8.22 -15.15
N LEU A 13 -10.64 -9.53 -14.92
CA LEU A 13 -9.38 -10.10 -14.44
C LEU A 13 -8.23 -9.93 -15.44
N THR A 14 -8.53 -9.95 -16.75
CA THR A 14 -7.49 -9.85 -17.80
C THR A 14 -6.82 -8.48 -17.88
N THR A 15 -7.33 -7.49 -17.14
CA THR A 15 -6.69 -6.18 -16.97
C THR A 15 -5.50 -6.23 -15.99
N HIS A 16 -5.38 -7.29 -15.18
CA HIS A 16 -4.29 -7.42 -14.22
C HIS A 16 -2.96 -7.77 -14.92
N GLN A 17 -1.88 -7.14 -14.48
CA GLN A 17 -0.54 -7.25 -15.07
C GLN A 17 0.00 -8.69 -15.20
N SER A 18 -0.44 -9.62 -14.33
CA SER A 18 -0.03 -11.02 -14.38
C SER A 18 -0.60 -11.79 -15.58
N LEU A 19 -1.62 -11.25 -16.26
CA LEU A 19 -2.25 -11.85 -17.44
C LEU A 19 -1.86 -11.13 -18.74
N LEU A 20 -0.95 -10.16 -18.67
CA LEU A 20 -0.39 -9.53 -19.87
C LEU A 20 0.50 -10.52 -20.63
N PRO A 21 0.52 -10.46 -21.98
CA PRO A 21 1.33 -11.35 -22.78
C PRO A 21 2.83 -11.04 -22.59
N LEU A 22 3.65 -12.09 -22.61
CA LEU A 22 5.11 -11.99 -22.60
C LEU A 22 5.71 -12.44 -23.94
N PRO A 23 6.81 -11.84 -24.40
CA PRO A 23 7.45 -12.21 -25.66
C PRO A 23 8.25 -13.52 -25.52
N GLN A 24 7.61 -14.68 -25.68
CA GLN A 24 8.19 -16.02 -25.44
C GLN A 24 9.64 -16.17 -25.96
N LYS A 25 9.89 -15.87 -27.25
CA LYS A 25 11.23 -16.01 -27.86
C LYS A 25 12.30 -15.14 -27.21
N ILE A 26 11.93 -13.97 -26.68
CA ILE A 26 12.85 -13.05 -25.99
C ILE A 26 13.14 -13.57 -24.59
N VAL A 27 12.11 -14.04 -23.88
CA VAL A 27 12.25 -14.64 -22.55
C VAL A 27 13.14 -15.89 -22.61
N GLU A 28 12.87 -16.80 -23.54
CA GLU A 28 13.67 -18.02 -23.73
C GLU A 28 15.13 -17.73 -24.11
N LYS A 29 15.36 -16.70 -24.94
CA LYS A 29 16.72 -16.33 -25.39
C LYS A 29 17.56 -15.69 -24.29
N PHE A 30 16.97 -14.83 -23.46
CA PHE A 30 17.72 -13.99 -22.53
C PHE A 30 17.56 -14.38 -21.05
N GLY A 31 16.67 -15.31 -20.72
CA GLY A 31 16.35 -15.66 -19.32
C GLY A 31 15.99 -14.40 -18.53
N ASP A 32 16.44 -14.30 -17.28
CA ASP A 32 16.18 -13.14 -16.41
C ASP A 32 16.63 -11.79 -17.01
N ALA A 33 17.57 -11.79 -17.96
CA ALA A 33 18.01 -10.57 -18.61
C ALA A 33 17.01 -10.03 -19.65
N TRP A 34 15.89 -10.72 -19.93
CA TRP A 34 14.89 -10.29 -20.91
C TRP A 34 14.27 -8.92 -20.57
N VAL A 35 14.23 -8.54 -19.29
CA VAL A 35 13.70 -7.25 -18.82
C VAL A 35 14.69 -6.09 -18.96
N LYS A 36 15.95 -6.35 -19.33
CA LYS A 36 16.95 -5.29 -19.53
C LYS A 36 16.58 -4.44 -20.74
N LYS A 37 16.92 -3.15 -20.69
CA LYS A 37 16.68 -2.15 -21.74
C LYS A 37 16.92 -2.68 -23.16
N ASP A 38 18.06 -3.33 -23.38
CA ASP A 38 18.47 -3.77 -24.73
C ASP A 38 17.72 -5.02 -25.23
N ASN A 39 17.01 -5.72 -24.34
CA ASN A 39 16.35 -6.98 -24.63
C ASN A 39 14.82 -6.89 -24.58
N ILE A 40 14.27 -6.01 -23.75
CA ILE A 40 12.84 -5.99 -23.44
C ILE A 40 12.01 -5.65 -24.67
N VAL A 41 10.97 -6.44 -24.89
CA VAL A 41 9.98 -6.21 -25.94
C VAL A 41 8.60 -6.20 -25.28
N GLY A 42 7.88 -5.08 -25.43
CA GLY A 42 6.52 -4.91 -24.92
C GLY A 42 5.54 -4.59 -26.05
N ASN A 43 4.25 -4.77 -25.77
CA ASN A 43 3.15 -4.48 -26.70
C ASN A 43 2.31 -3.26 -26.27
N GLY A 44 2.74 -2.51 -25.25
CA GLY A 44 2.02 -1.35 -24.73
C GLY A 44 2.30 -0.05 -25.50
N ALA A 45 1.67 1.04 -25.06
CA ALA A 45 1.80 2.38 -25.65
C ALA A 45 3.21 3.00 -25.53
N TYR A 46 4.05 2.46 -24.65
CA TYR A 46 5.42 2.92 -24.41
C TYR A 46 6.39 1.75 -24.42
N LYS A 47 7.64 2.04 -24.77
CA LYS A 47 8.79 1.14 -24.69
C LYS A 47 9.82 1.70 -23.71
N LEU A 48 10.58 0.79 -23.09
CA LEU A 48 11.63 1.16 -22.14
C LEU A 48 12.76 1.89 -22.89
N LYS A 49 12.95 3.17 -22.58
CA LYS A 49 14.06 3.98 -23.09
C LYS A 49 15.29 3.83 -22.23
N ASN A 50 15.14 3.79 -20.91
CA ASN A 50 16.26 3.68 -19.98
C ASN A 50 15.82 3.19 -18.60
N HIS A 51 16.72 2.55 -17.87
CA HIS A 51 16.50 2.16 -16.49
C HIS A 51 17.81 2.31 -15.70
N VAL A 52 17.83 3.28 -14.80
CA VAL A 52 18.92 3.48 -13.83
C VAL A 52 18.37 3.10 -12.46
N ILE A 53 18.90 2.01 -11.92
CA ILE A 53 18.44 1.42 -10.64
C ILE A 53 18.54 2.49 -9.53
N ASN A 54 17.48 2.59 -8.72
CA ASN A 54 17.33 3.57 -7.63
C ASN A 54 17.34 5.05 -8.05
N GLU A 55 17.28 5.36 -9.34
CA GLU A 55 17.23 6.74 -9.84
C GLU A 55 15.96 6.97 -10.67
N LYS A 56 15.87 6.30 -11.83
CA LYS A 56 14.81 6.57 -12.79
C LYS A 56 14.52 5.44 -13.78
N ILE A 57 13.29 5.42 -14.26
CA ILE A 57 12.86 4.63 -15.42
C ILE A 57 12.31 5.60 -16.46
N GLU A 58 12.88 5.57 -17.66
CA GLU A 58 12.49 6.44 -18.76
C GLU A 58 11.78 5.61 -19.82
N PHE A 59 10.63 6.09 -20.25
CA PHE A 59 9.82 5.50 -21.31
C PHE A 59 9.71 6.47 -22.47
N GLU A 60 9.62 5.91 -23.67
CA GLU A 60 9.29 6.65 -24.88
C GLU A 60 8.12 5.99 -25.60
N ARG A 61 7.34 6.79 -26.32
CA ARG A 61 6.19 6.32 -27.08
C ARG A 61 6.55 5.18 -28.03
N ASN A 62 5.68 4.17 -28.09
CA ASN A 62 5.84 3.01 -28.95
C ASN A 62 4.98 3.18 -30.22
N PRO A 63 5.58 3.52 -31.38
CA PRO A 63 4.83 3.69 -32.62
C PRO A 63 4.20 2.40 -33.16
N LEU A 64 4.58 1.23 -32.61
CA LEU A 64 3.99 -0.06 -32.96
C LEU A 64 2.75 -0.40 -32.12
N TYR A 65 2.38 0.44 -31.16
CA TYR A 65 1.17 0.24 -30.38
C TYR A 65 -0.07 0.43 -31.27
N TRP A 66 -1.05 -0.48 -31.15
CA TRP A 66 -2.23 -0.49 -32.03
C TRP A 66 -3.02 0.82 -31.99
N ASN A 67 -3.04 1.51 -30.85
CA ASN A 67 -3.69 2.80 -30.65
C ASN A 67 -2.68 3.94 -30.50
N ASP A 68 -1.52 3.85 -31.14
CA ASP A 68 -0.50 4.89 -31.11
C ASP A 68 -1.07 6.24 -31.54
N LYS A 69 -1.98 6.29 -32.52
CA LYS A 69 -2.60 7.54 -33.02
C LYS A 69 -3.22 8.41 -31.92
N GLU A 70 -3.75 7.80 -30.86
CA GLU A 70 -4.38 8.49 -29.73
C GLU A 70 -3.40 8.76 -28.57
N THR A 71 -2.15 8.31 -28.68
CA THR A 71 -1.12 8.57 -27.67
C THR A 71 -0.62 10.01 -27.81
N VAL A 72 -0.73 10.81 -26.74
CA VAL A 72 -0.34 12.25 -26.75
C VAL A 72 1.03 12.47 -26.14
N VAL A 73 1.31 11.84 -24.99
CA VAL A 73 2.58 11.98 -24.28
C VAL A 73 3.66 11.19 -25.01
N ASN A 74 4.76 11.85 -25.35
CA ASN A 74 5.84 11.22 -26.13
C ASN A 74 6.89 10.52 -25.26
N SER A 75 7.03 10.94 -24.00
CA SER A 75 7.97 10.36 -23.05
C SER A 75 7.47 10.55 -21.62
N ALA A 76 7.80 9.58 -20.76
CA ALA A 76 7.51 9.66 -19.34
C ALA A 76 8.74 9.21 -18.54
N THR A 77 9.05 9.92 -17.46
CA THR A 77 10.14 9.57 -16.54
C THR A 77 9.56 9.32 -15.17
N PHE A 78 9.80 8.13 -14.63
CA PHE A 78 9.42 7.74 -13.28
C PHE A 78 10.67 7.81 -12.40
N LEU A 79 10.61 8.60 -11.34
CA LEU A 79 11.75 8.82 -10.44
C LEU A 79 11.58 8.00 -9.16
N ALA A 80 12.68 7.41 -8.70
CA ALA A 80 12.73 6.66 -7.45
C ALA A 80 12.91 7.62 -6.26
N ILE A 81 11.84 8.29 -5.83
CA ILE A 81 11.85 9.20 -4.69
C ILE A 81 11.11 8.55 -3.52
N GLU A 82 11.84 8.18 -2.46
CA GLU A 82 11.25 7.53 -1.27
C GLU A 82 10.64 8.53 -0.28
N ASN A 83 11.18 9.76 -0.22
CA ASN A 83 10.76 10.78 0.73
C ASN A 83 9.66 11.67 0.12
N ALA A 84 8.44 11.58 0.67
CA ALA A 84 7.30 12.35 0.20
C ALA A 84 7.48 13.88 0.29
N SER A 85 8.31 14.37 1.22
CA SER A 85 8.58 15.82 1.33
C SER A 85 9.54 16.28 0.24
N THR A 86 10.52 15.45 -0.14
CA THR A 86 11.37 15.68 -1.31
C THR A 86 10.54 15.68 -2.59
N ASP A 87 9.60 14.74 -2.71
CA ASP A 87 8.68 14.64 -3.85
C ASP A 87 7.85 15.93 -4.03
N VAL A 88 7.20 16.41 -2.97
CA VAL A 88 6.46 17.68 -2.98
C VAL A 88 7.35 18.89 -3.28
N ALA A 89 8.57 18.93 -2.73
CA ALA A 89 9.50 20.04 -2.98
C ALA A 89 9.91 20.10 -4.45
N ARG A 90 10.17 18.96 -5.07
CA ARG A 90 10.52 18.86 -6.50
C ARG A 90 9.34 19.20 -7.39
N TYR A 91 8.13 18.76 -7.04
CA TYR A 91 6.91 19.20 -7.72
C TYR A 91 6.76 20.73 -7.72
N ARG A 92 6.90 21.36 -6.55
CA ARG A 92 6.83 22.84 -6.44
C ARG A 92 7.95 23.57 -7.18
N ALA A 93 9.11 22.93 -7.36
CA ALA A 93 10.21 23.48 -8.13
C ALA A 93 9.99 23.34 -9.66
N GLY A 94 8.95 22.63 -10.10
CA GLY A 94 8.70 22.35 -11.51
C GLY A 94 9.50 21.16 -12.06
N ASP A 95 10.15 20.38 -11.19
CA ASP A 95 10.90 19.18 -11.59
C ASP A 95 9.97 17.98 -11.89
N LEU A 96 8.75 17.99 -11.36
CA LEU A 96 7.78 16.90 -11.47
C LEU A 96 6.44 17.43 -11.96
N ASP A 97 5.82 16.72 -12.89
CA ASP A 97 4.44 16.98 -13.32
C ASP A 97 3.41 16.31 -12.40
N ILE A 98 3.78 15.18 -11.77
CA ILE A 98 2.92 14.36 -10.91
C ILE A 98 3.77 13.81 -9.77
N THR A 99 3.33 14.02 -8.53
CA THR A 99 3.94 13.41 -7.34
C THR A 99 3.56 11.93 -7.22
N ASN A 100 4.27 11.19 -6.38
CA ASN A 100 3.84 9.86 -5.97
C ASN A 100 2.49 9.95 -5.19
N TYR A 101 1.83 8.82 -5.05
CA TYR A 101 0.49 8.70 -4.44
C TYR A 101 0.41 9.26 -3.01
N ALA A 102 1.51 9.28 -2.27
CA ALA A 102 1.52 9.64 -0.86
C ALA A 102 2.05 11.06 -0.63
N LEU A 103 1.17 11.98 -0.21
CA LEU A 103 1.58 13.28 0.31
C LEU A 103 2.06 13.18 1.77
N PRO A 104 2.96 14.05 2.25
CA PRO A 104 3.32 14.11 3.66
C PRO A 104 2.12 14.57 4.51
N PRO A 105 1.71 13.81 5.55
CA PRO A 105 0.61 14.17 6.45
C PRO A 105 0.74 15.59 7.04
N GLU A 106 1.95 15.99 7.42
CA GLU A 106 2.22 17.29 8.04
C GLU A 106 2.01 18.46 7.07
N GLN A 107 2.21 18.21 5.77
CA GLN A 107 2.08 19.23 4.73
C GLN A 107 0.69 19.24 4.10
N PHE A 108 -0.09 18.16 4.23
CA PHE A 108 -1.33 17.96 3.48
C PHE A 108 -2.34 19.11 3.64
N ALA A 109 -2.62 19.54 4.87
CA ALA A 109 -3.57 20.64 5.10
C ALA A 109 -3.11 21.95 4.48
N LYS A 110 -1.80 22.23 4.52
CA LYS A 110 -1.19 23.40 3.88
C LYS A 110 -1.24 23.28 2.36
N LEU A 111 -0.90 22.12 1.81
CA LEU A 111 -0.95 21.82 0.37
C LEU A 111 -2.36 22.00 -0.19
N LYS A 112 -3.39 21.48 0.49
CA LYS A 112 -4.80 21.69 0.08
C LYS A 112 -5.22 23.16 0.03
N LYS A 113 -4.66 24.00 0.91
CA LYS A 113 -4.96 25.43 0.94
C LYS A 113 -4.19 26.19 -0.13
N GLU A 114 -2.93 25.83 -0.37
CA GLU A 114 -2.05 26.53 -1.29
C GLU A 114 -2.24 26.10 -2.75
N LEU A 115 -2.61 24.84 -2.98
CA LEU A 115 -2.74 24.22 -4.30
C LEU A 115 -4.10 23.47 -4.41
N PRO A 116 -5.24 24.15 -4.23
CA PRO A 116 -6.55 23.50 -4.14
C PRO A 116 -6.96 22.72 -5.40
N ASP A 117 -6.49 23.15 -6.56
CA ASP A 117 -6.82 22.54 -7.86
C ASP A 117 -5.80 21.48 -8.30
N GLU A 118 -4.73 21.28 -7.53
CA GLU A 118 -3.65 20.31 -7.83
C GLU A 118 -3.61 19.18 -6.80
N VAL A 119 -4.22 19.35 -5.62
CA VAL A 119 -4.30 18.31 -4.58
C VAL A 119 -5.56 17.46 -4.76
N PHE A 120 -5.39 16.33 -5.43
CA PHE A 120 -6.47 15.36 -5.61
C PHE A 120 -6.54 14.37 -4.44
N THR A 121 -7.74 14.17 -3.90
CA THR A 121 -8.03 13.09 -2.94
C THR A 121 -9.14 12.23 -3.52
N THR A 122 -8.82 10.98 -3.88
CA THR A 122 -9.78 10.03 -4.45
C THR A 122 -9.89 8.80 -3.57
N ARG A 123 -11.06 8.12 -3.62
CA ARG A 123 -11.20 6.80 -2.98
C ARG A 123 -10.42 5.78 -3.82
N THR A 124 -9.68 4.93 -3.14
CA THR A 124 -8.93 3.83 -3.75
C THR A 124 -9.46 2.52 -3.21
N LEU A 125 -9.62 1.50 -4.05
CA LEU A 125 -10.03 0.15 -3.64
C LEU A 125 -8.86 -0.58 -2.95
N ALA A 126 -8.44 -0.08 -1.79
CA ALA A 126 -7.32 -0.58 -1.02
C ALA A 126 -7.59 -0.49 0.49
N THR A 127 -7.01 -1.42 1.24
CA THR A 127 -7.08 -1.45 2.70
C THR A 127 -5.67 -1.50 3.28
N TYR A 128 -5.33 -0.51 4.11
CA TYR A 128 -4.10 -0.55 4.88
C TYR A 128 -4.29 -1.45 6.11
N SER A 129 -3.46 -2.47 6.27
CA SER A 129 -3.54 -3.41 7.39
C SER A 129 -2.15 -3.81 7.88
N TYR A 130 -2.05 -4.19 9.16
CA TYR A 130 -0.88 -4.89 9.68
C TYR A 130 -1.05 -6.38 9.43
N GLU A 131 -0.19 -6.94 8.59
CA GLU A 131 -0.17 -8.38 8.32
C GLU A 131 0.50 -9.11 9.50
N ILE A 132 -0.17 -10.16 9.98
CA ILE A 132 0.32 -10.97 11.09
C ILE A 132 0.71 -12.34 10.55
N ASN A 133 1.94 -12.78 10.83
CA ASN A 133 2.38 -14.12 10.48
C ASN A 133 1.70 -15.16 11.39
N HIS A 134 0.64 -15.79 10.90
CA HIS A 134 -0.17 -16.77 11.64
C HIS A 134 0.56 -18.09 11.98
N THR A 135 1.74 -18.35 11.42
CA THR A 135 2.48 -19.60 11.67
C THR A 135 3.62 -19.41 12.67
N LYS A 136 3.94 -18.17 13.06
CA LYS A 136 5.04 -17.85 13.96
C LYS A 136 4.55 -17.57 15.37
N ALA A 137 5.17 -18.19 16.38
CA ALA A 137 4.90 -17.85 17.78
C ALA A 137 5.19 -16.35 18.06
N PRO A 138 4.38 -15.66 18.89
CA PRO A 138 3.17 -16.12 19.55
C PRO A 138 1.88 -15.90 18.73
N PHE A 139 2.01 -15.52 17.46
CA PHE A 139 0.91 -15.08 16.60
C PHE A 139 0.04 -16.20 16.04
N TYR A 140 0.42 -17.47 16.19
CA TYR A 140 -0.49 -18.58 15.93
C TYR A 140 -1.68 -18.59 16.91
N ASP A 141 -1.50 -18.02 18.11
CA ASP A 141 -2.57 -17.89 19.09
C ASP A 141 -3.56 -16.79 18.67
N VAL A 142 -4.81 -17.17 18.46
CA VAL A 142 -5.87 -16.25 18.03
C VAL A 142 -6.15 -15.15 19.06
N ARG A 143 -5.91 -15.40 20.35
CA ARG A 143 -6.11 -14.42 21.43
C ARG A 143 -5.12 -13.27 21.29
N VAL A 144 -3.87 -13.58 20.96
CA VAL A 144 -2.82 -12.57 20.68
C VAL A 144 -3.23 -11.71 19.49
N ARG A 145 -3.67 -12.32 18.38
CA ARG A 145 -4.09 -11.56 17.18
C ARG A 145 -5.32 -10.68 17.44
N LYS A 146 -6.32 -11.21 18.16
CA LYS A 146 -7.53 -10.46 18.54
C LYS A 146 -7.19 -9.28 19.45
N ALA A 147 -6.32 -9.48 20.44
CA ALA A 147 -5.88 -8.42 21.33
C ALA A 147 -5.22 -7.26 20.57
N LEU A 148 -4.28 -7.58 19.66
CA LEU A 148 -3.62 -6.56 18.82
C LEU A 148 -4.62 -5.80 17.93
N ASN A 149 -5.59 -6.51 17.36
CA ASN A 149 -6.63 -5.90 16.53
C ASN A 149 -7.58 -4.97 17.32
N LEU A 150 -7.95 -5.37 18.54
CA LEU A 150 -8.81 -4.60 19.43
C LEU A 150 -8.12 -3.34 19.95
N ALA A 151 -6.84 -3.44 20.31
CA ALA A 151 -6.03 -2.36 20.88
C ALA A 151 -5.64 -1.27 19.87
N LEU A 152 -5.89 -1.48 18.58
CA LEU A 152 -5.59 -0.50 17.54
C LEU A 152 -6.63 0.63 17.52
N ASP A 153 -6.18 1.86 17.82
CA ASP A 153 -6.99 3.07 17.69
C ASP A 153 -6.95 3.61 16.26
N ARG A 154 -7.89 3.13 15.44
CA ARG A 154 -8.00 3.49 14.03
C ARG A 154 -8.40 4.94 13.81
N ASN A 155 -9.19 5.53 14.71
CA ASN A 155 -9.63 6.92 14.59
C ASN A 155 -8.46 7.87 14.82
N VAL A 156 -7.61 7.61 15.81
CA VAL A 156 -6.38 8.37 16.00
C VAL A 156 -5.49 8.27 14.76
N ILE A 157 -5.33 7.07 14.21
CA ILE A 157 -4.52 6.85 13.00
C ILE A 157 -5.06 7.65 11.81
N THR A 158 -6.35 7.55 11.50
CA THR A 158 -6.91 8.21 10.31
C THR A 158 -7.08 9.71 10.49
N ASP A 159 -7.51 10.17 11.66
CA ASP A 159 -7.98 11.54 11.84
C ASP A 159 -6.91 12.47 12.41
N LYS A 160 -5.90 11.91 13.10
CA LYS A 160 -4.84 12.70 13.75
C LYS A 160 -3.46 12.45 13.17
N VAL A 161 -3.14 11.21 12.82
CA VAL A 161 -1.79 10.84 12.36
C VAL A 161 -1.64 11.07 10.85
N LEU A 162 -2.57 10.52 10.07
CA LEU A 162 -2.63 10.71 8.62
C LEU A 162 -3.39 11.99 8.30
N ALA A 163 -4.66 12.08 8.68
CA ALA A 163 -5.54 13.23 8.46
C ALA A 163 -5.68 13.62 6.96
N GLN A 164 -5.69 12.64 6.06
CA GLN A 164 -5.77 12.89 4.60
C GLN A 164 -7.05 12.34 3.94
N GLY A 165 -8.03 11.91 4.74
CA GLY A 165 -9.32 11.41 4.25
C GLY A 165 -9.47 9.88 4.25
N GLN A 166 -8.51 9.16 4.82
CA GLN A 166 -8.64 7.73 5.09
C GLN A 166 -9.78 7.47 6.08
N THR A 167 -10.46 6.34 5.93
CA THR A 167 -11.58 5.95 6.80
C THR A 167 -11.22 4.73 7.66
N PRO A 168 -11.48 4.74 8.99
CA PRO A 168 -11.32 3.58 9.84
C PRO A 168 -12.08 2.37 9.29
N THR A 169 -11.46 1.19 9.26
CA THR A 169 -12.11 -0.06 8.88
C THR A 169 -11.68 -1.22 9.78
N TYR A 170 -12.60 -2.15 10.00
CA TYR A 170 -12.40 -3.39 10.75
C TYR A 170 -12.67 -4.63 9.87
N VAL A 171 -12.90 -4.40 8.58
CA VAL A 171 -13.06 -5.42 7.54
C VAL A 171 -11.99 -5.20 6.48
N PHE A 172 -11.58 -6.29 5.82
CA PHE A 172 -10.52 -6.24 4.83
C PHE A 172 -11.00 -5.66 3.49
N THR A 173 -12.15 -6.13 2.99
CA THR A 173 -12.70 -5.66 1.72
C THR A 173 -13.36 -4.29 1.88
N PRO A 174 -12.99 -3.28 1.07
CA PRO A 174 -13.65 -1.98 1.10
C PRO A 174 -15.16 -2.10 0.83
N THR A 175 -16.00 -1.38 1.57
CA THR A 175 -17.47 -1.48 1.46
C THR A 175 -18.05 -0.68 0.29
N TYR A 176 -17.22 -0.01 -0.50
CA TYR A 176 -17.60 0.82 -1.66
C TYR A 176 -17.26 0.13 -2.98
N ILE A 177 -17.52 -1.17 -3.03
CA ILE A 177 -17.50 -2.02 -4.23
C ILE A 177 -18.93 -2.46 -4.57
N ALA A 178 -19.12 -3.13 -5.71
CA ALA A 178 -20.36 -3.84 -5.99
C ALA A 178 -20.65 -4.85 -4.87
N GLU A 179 -21.89 -4.85 -4.36
CA GLU A 179 -22.34 -5.65 -3.20
C GLU A 179 -21.60 -5.35 -1.88
N GLY A 180 -20.88 -4.23 -1.81
CA GLY A 180 -20.14 -3.82 -0.63
C GLY A 180 -21.01 -3.56 0.60
N GLU A 181 -22.31 -3.30 0.41
CA GLU A 181 -23.32 -3.16 1.46
C GLU A 181 -23.57 -4.45 2.25
N LEU A 182 -23.21 -5.61 1.68
CA LEU A 182 -23.29 -6.91 2.37
C LEU A 182 -22.17 -7.08 3.41
N ILE A 183 -21.10 -6.28 3.32
CA ILE A 183 -19.96 -6.35 4.22
C ILE A 183 -20.25 -5.55 5.48
N GLN A 184 -20.47 -6.25 6.59
CA GLN A 184 -20.79 -5.61 7.87
C GLN A 184 -19.54 -5.44 8.73
N GLN A 185 -19.40 -4.24 9.32
CA GLN A 185 -18.41 -4.01 10.36
C GLN A 185 -18.77 -4.83 11.61
N PRO A 186 -17.79 -5.44 12.31
CA PRO A 186 -18.04 -6.18 13.54
C PRO A 186 -18.56 -5.27 14.64
N ALA A 187 -19.35 -5.81 15.57
CA ALA A 187 -20.00 -5.03 16.63
C ALA A 187 -19.01 -4.20 17.47
N TYR A 188 -17.83 -4.75 17.77
CA TYR A 188 -16.78 -4.08 18.55
C TYR A 188 -16.22 -2.82 17.87
N SER A 189 -16.45 -2.64 16.55
CA SER A 189 -16.04 -1.42 15.82
C SER A 189 -16.65 -0.14 16.38
N LYS A 190 -17.81 -0.27 17.05
CA LYS A 190 -18.56 0.83 17.67
C LYS A 190 -18.29 0.95 19.17
N GLU A 191 -17.50 0.06 19.75
CA GLU A 191 -17.23 0.08 21.19
C GLU A 191 -16.19 1.16 21.55
N PRO A 192 -16.32 1.79 22.72
CA PRO A 192 -15.31 2.70 23.24
C PRO A 192 -13.93 2.04 23.31
N MET A 193 -12.89 2.82 23.03
CA MET A 193 -11.50 2.33 23.03
C MET A 193 -11.11 1.69 24.37
N ALA A 194 -11.59 2.25 25.50
CA ALA A 194 -11.35 1.69 26.84
C ALA A 194 -11.85 0.24 26.97
N LYS A 195 -13.08 -0.04 26.53
CA LYS A 195 -13.65 -1.39 26.57
C LYS A 195 -12.89 -2.36 25.67
N ARG A 196 -12.50 -1.93 24.47
CA ARG A 196 -11.65 -2.75 23.58
C ARG A 196 -10.29 -3.04 24.18
N ASN A 197 -9.70 -2.08 24.89
CA ASN A 197 -8.42 -2.25 25.58
C ASN A 197 -8.52 -3.22 26.77
N GLU A 198 -9.59 -3.15 27.56
CA GLU A 198 -9.84 -4.10 28.65
C GLU A 198 -9.89 -5.55 28.13
N GLU A 199 -10.66 -5.78 27.07
CA GLU A 199 -10.74 -7.12 26.43
C GLU A 199 -9.40 -7.53 25.81
N ALA A 200 -8.67 -6.61 25.18
CA ALA A 200 -7.35 -6.89 24.64
C ALA A 200 -6.35 -7.32 25.72
N ILE A 201 -6.34 -6.65 26.88
CA ILE A 201 -5.47 -6.99 28.02
C ILE A 201 -5.83 -8.37 28.55
N LYS A 202 -7.11 -8.64 28.77
CA LYS A 202 -7.59 -9.96 29.22
C LYS A 202 -7.15 -11.08 28.28
N LEU A 203 -7.31 -10.90 26.97
CA LEU A 203 -6.87 -11.87 25.96
C LEU A 203 -5.36 -12.11 25.98
N LEU A 204 -4.55 -11.08 26.25
CA LEU A 204 -3.10 -11.23 26.40
C LEU A 204 -2.73 -11.96 27.70
N GLU A 205 -3.42 -11.69 28.81
CA GLU A 205 -3.24 -12.39 30.09
C GLU A 205 -3.57 -13.89 29.97
N GLU A 206 -4.69 -14.22 29.32
CA GLU A 206 -5.05 -15.61 29.02
C GLU A 206 -4.03 -16.30 28.10
N ALA A 207 -3.33 -15.54 27.26
CA ALA A 207 -2.24 -16.02 26.40
C ALA A 207 -0.87 -16.06 27.10
N GLY A 208 -0.80 -15.75 28.40
CA GLY A 208 0.42 -15.83 29.20
C GLY A 208 1.30 -14.57 29.17
N PHE A 209 0.79 -13.46 28.66
CA PHE A 209 1.46 -12.16 28.70
C PHE A 209 0.98 -11.33 29.90
N SER A 210 1.87 -10.56 30.49
CA SER A 210 1.55 -9.70 31.63
C SER A 210 2.45 -8.47 31.64
N LYS A 211 2.27 -7.58 32.62
CA LYS A 211 3.20 -6.46 32.82
C LYS A 211 4.64 -6.94 33.09
N ALA A 212 4.80 -8.08 33.76
CA ALA A 212 6.11 -8.68 34.04
C ALA A 212 6.67 -9.47 32.84
N ASN A 213 5.78 -10.05 32.00
CA ASN A 213 6.13 -10.76 30.78
C ASN A 213 5.42 -10.13 29.57
N PRO A 214 5.85 -8.94 29.10
CA PRO A 214 5.14 -8.24 28.03
C PRO A 214 5.32 -8.93 26.68
N LEU A 215 4.31 -8.84 25.83
CA LEU A 215 4.39 -9.24 24.42
C LEU A 215 5.46 -8.39 23.71
N LYS A 216 6.45 -9.05 23.11
CA LYS A 216 7.52 -8.41 22.33
C LYS A 216 7.51 -8.95 20.91
N PHE A 217 7.56 -8.07 19.94
CA PHE A 217 7.61 -8.43 18.53
C PHE A 217 8.26 -7.32 17.69
N THR A 218 8.50 -7.64 16.42
CA THR A 218 9.00 -6.70 15.43
C THR A 218 7.89 -6.42 14.44
N ILE A 219 7.74 -5.14 14.08
CA ILE A 219 6.92 -4.73 12.94
C ILE A 219 7.86 -4.39 11.80
N LEU A 220 7.66 -5.06 10.67
CA LEU A 220 8.39 -4.80 9.43
C LEU A 220 7.56 -3.83 8.58
N TYR A 221 8.22 -2.88 7.95
CA TYR A 221 7.61 -1.96 7.00
C TYR A 221 8.64 -1.59 5.92
N ASN A 222 8.18 -1.27 4.72
CA ASN A 222 9.03 -0.74 3.66
C ASN A 222 9.39 0.73 3.92
N THR A 223 10.58 1.18 3.49
CA THR A 223 11.07 2.54 3.69
C THR A 223 10.10 3.58 3.13
N ASN A 224 9.37 4.24 4.04
CA ASN A 224 8.40 5.28 3.73
C ASN A 224 8.09 6.06 5.02
N GLU A 225 8.13 7.39 4.98
CA GLU A 225 7.94 8.22 6.18
C GLU A 225 6.50 8.12 6.74
N ASN A 226 5.49 7.94 5.89
CA ASN A 226 4.11 7.75 6.36
C ASN A 226 3.98 6.43 7.12
N HIS A 227 4.60 5.35 6.62
CA HIS A 227 4.61 4.06 7.29
C HIS A 227 5.36 4.12 8.62
N LYS A 228 6.52 4.77 8.65
CA LYS A 228 7.29 5.02 9.88
C LYS A 228 6.46 5.78 10.92
N LYS A 229 5.71 6.80 10.50
CA LYS A 229 4.85 7.59 11.38
C LYS A 229 3.72 6.76 12.01
N LEU A 230 3.11 5.86 11.23
CA LEU A 230 2.10 4.94 11.74
C LEU A 230 2.64 4.03 12.85
N LEU A 231 3.92 3.65 12.77
CA LEU A 231 4.57 2.80 13.77
C LEU A 231 4.97 3.54 15.04
N LEU A 232 5.17 4.87 15.00
CA LEU A 232 5.52 5.64 16.19
C LEU A 232 4.32 5.86 17.12
N GLN A 233 3.10 5.60 16.64
CA GLN A 233 1.85 5.75 17.38
C GLN A 233 1.49 4.40 18.02
N GLN A 234 2.11 4.13 19.16
CA GLN A 234 2.07 2.84 19.85
C GLN A 234 0.78 2.66 20.66
N PRO A 235 0.16 1.47 20.65
CA PRO A 235 -0.81 1.13 21.69
C PRO A 235 -0.08 1.05 23.04
N PRO A 236 -0.74 1.42 24.17
CA PRO A 236 -0.10 1.53 25.48
C PRO A 236 0.48 0.21 26.04
N CYS A 237 0.26 -0.93 25.39
CA CYS A 237 0.53 -2.27 25.93
C CYS A 237 1.80 -2.97 25.38
N GLY A 238 2.69 -2.29 24.63
CA GLY A 238 3.91 -2.94 24.12
C GLY A 238 5.06 -1.98 23.86
N LYS A 239 6.27 -2.32 24.35
CA LYS A 239 7.52 -1.67 23.93
C LYS A 239 8.04 -2.36 22.67
N LEU A 240 8.07 -1.65 21.55
CA LEU A 240 8.64 -2.14 20.29
C LEU A 240 10.18 -1.99 20.30
N ILE A 241 10.89 -3.04 19.90
CA ILE A 241 12.31 -2.96 19.49
C ILE A 241 12.31 -2.95 17.97
N LEU A 242 12.52 -1.77 17.37
CA LEU A 242 12.74 -1.63 15.94
C LEU A 242 14.13 -2.20 15.60
N LYS A 243 14.17 -3.26 14.81
CA LYS A 243 15.39 -3.71 14.11
C LYS A 243 15.09 -3.73 12.62
N ALA A 244 15.51 -2.69 11.93
CA ALA A 244 15.60 -2.69 10.48
C ALA A 244 16.84 -3.51 10.10
N TRP A 245 16.66 -4.56 9.30
CA TRP A 245 17.74 -5.24 8.60
C TRP A 245 17.40 -5.26 7.12
N TRP A 246 18.32 -4.76 6.30
CA TRP A 246 18.33 -4.96 4.86
C TRP A 246 18.92 -6.35 4.56
N THR A 247 18.31 -7.08 3.64
CA THR A 247 18.98 -8.05 2.76
C THR A 247 18.33 -7.96 1.40
#